data_AF-A0A815B6Z9-F1
#
_entry.id   AF-A0A815B6Z9-F1
#
_cell.length_a   1.000
_cell.length_b   1.000
_cell.length_c   1.000
_cell.angle_alpha   90.00
_cell.angle_beta   90.00
_cell.angle_gamma   90.00
#
_symmetry.space_group_name_H-M   'P 1'
#
loop_
_entity.id
_entity.type
_entity.pdbx_description
1 polymer ?
#
loop_
_entity_poly.entity_id
_entity_poly.type
_entity_poly.pdbx_seq_one_letter_code
_entity_poly.pdbx_strand_id
1 'polypeptide(L)'
;MKTHLKSCSKPNETSICDQKSVKEFYSSTKTYQVPQRIKSAILRSCAEFAAIDNRAFETMAGDGFKSRLQQVFDAGRVLNTSSLDVEALIPHPTTISRDISRIYDIVKRQLIELCEKMDSFCIIVDRWTEHYT
;
A
#
# COMPACT_ATOMS: atom_id res chain seq x y z
N MET A 1 -21.04 -14.11 57.24
CA MET A 1 -20.75 -13.33 56.01
C MET A 1 -19.93 -12.11 56.38
N LYS A 2 -18.65 -12.07 55.97
CA LYS A 2 -17.78 -10.88 55.88
C LYS A 2 -16.42 -11.36 55.35
N THR A 3 -16.24 -11.33 54.04
CA THR A 3 -14.92 -11.49 53.41
C THR A 3 -14.35 -10.09 53.16
N HIS A 4 -13.35 -9.74 53.95
CA HIS A 4 -12.63 -8.47 53.86
C HIS A 4 -11.76 -8.45 52.60
N LEU A 5 -11.97 -7.45 51.73
CA LEU A 5 -11.04 -7.07 50.68
C LEU A 5 -9.75 -6.57 51.34
N LYS A 6 -8.63 -7.26 51.10
CA LYS A 6 -7.30 -6.80 51.50
C LYS A 6 -6.93 -5.58 50.65
N SER A 7 -7.11 -4.40 51.23
CA SER A 7 -6.55 -3.14 50.74
C SER A 7 -5.03 -3.21 50.84
N CYS A 8 -4.32 -3.00 49.73
CA CYS A 8 -2.87 -2.89 49.71
C CYS A 8 -2.45 -1.61 50.46
N SER A 9 -1.87 -1.79 51.64
CA SER A 9 -1.17 -0.73 52.38
C SER A 9 0.26 -1.19 52.65
N LYS A 10 1.21 -0.75 51.81
CA LYS A 10 2.62 -0.60 52.24
C LYS A 10 3.24 0.65 51.58
N PRO A 11 4.03 1.44 52.34
CA PRO A 11 4.62 2.69 51.90
C PRO A 11 6.00 2.50 51.25
N ASN A 12 6.35 3.45 50.37
CA ASN A 12 7.69 3.90 50.00
C ASN A 12 8.79 2.84 49.82
N GLU A 13 8.75 2.15 48.70
CA GLU A 13 9.95 1.99 47.87
C GLU A 13 9.58 2.55 46.50
N THR A 14 10.34 3.56 46.05
CA THR A 14 10.24 4.12 44.69
C THR A 14 10.70 3.07 43.68
N SER A 15 9.89 2.03 43.51
CA SER A 15 9.78 1.32 42.25
C SER A 15 9.33 2.38 41.26
N ILE A 16 10.24 2.77 40.36
CA ILE A 16 9.86 3.45 39.12
C ILE A 16 9.02 2.43 38.37
N CYS A 17 7.75 2.34 38.73
CA CYS A 17 6.76 1.73 37.89
C CYS A 17 6.58 2.71 36.74
N ASP A 18 7.34 2.48 35.66
CA ASP A 18 7.05 3.05 34.34
C ASP A 18 5.70 2.48 33.90
N GLN A 19 4.63 2.97 34.52
CA GLN A 19 3.28 2.82 34.02
C GLN A 19 3.24 3.65 32.74
N LYS A 20 3.51 2.96 31.62
CA LYS A 20 3.25 3.47 30.28
C LYS A 20 1.88 4.12 30.29
N SER A 21 1.86 5.44 30.09
CA SER A 21 0.62 6.19 30.20
C SER A 21 -0.41 5.60 29.23
N VAL A 22 -1.70 5.65 29.56
CA VAL A 22 -2.76 5.16 28.67
C VAL A 22 -2.64 5.77 27.26
N LYS A 23 -2.07 6.98 27.13
CA LYS A 23 -1.76 7.63 25.85
C LYS A 23 -0.73 6.85 24.99
N GLU A 24 0.19 6.10 25.59
CA GLU A 24 1.12 5.21 24.85
C GLU A 24 0.44 3.93 24.34
N PHE A 25 -0.69 3.52 24.93
CA PHE A 25 -1.51 2.43 24.43
C PHE A 25 -2.30 2.85 23.18
N TYR A 26 -2.67 4.13 23.09
CA TYR A 26 -3.43 4.73 21.98
C TYR A 26 -2.57 5.55 21.02
N SER A 27 -1.24 5.54 21.13
CA SER A 27 -0.39 6.16 20.12
C SER A 27 -0.59 5.41 18.82
N SER A 28 -1.28 6.06 17.88
CA SER A 28 -1.61 5.58 16.53
C SER A 28 -0.37 5.42 15.63
N THR A 29 0.83 5.45 16.22
CA THR A 29 2.14 5.55 15.58
C THR A 29 3.06 4.39 15.94
N LYS A 30 2.54 3.25 16.42
CA LYS A 30 3.32 2.02 16.41
C LYS A 30 3.42 1.51 14.98
N THR A 31 4.51 1.86 14.30
CA THR A 31 4.91 1.20 13.04
C THR A 31 5.08 -0.28 13.33
N TYR A 32 4.17 -1.11 12.82
CA TYR A 32 4.26 -2.55 12.96
C TYR A 32 5.56 -3.03 12.32
N GLN A 33 6.44 -3.62 13.13
CA GLN A 33 7.70 -4.17 12.63
C GLN A 33 7.40 -5.49 11.91
N VAL A 34 7.49 -5.47 10.58
CA VAL A 34 7.30 -6.66 9.75
C VAL A 34 8.42 -7.67 10.07
N PRO A 35 8.11 -8.91 10.46
CA PRO A 35 9.11 -9.94 10.75
C PRO A 35 10.09 -10.16 9.59
N GLN A 36 11.37 -10.40 9.90
CA GLN A 36 12.42 -10.51 8.87
C GLN A 36 12.14 -11.63 7.86
N ARG A 37 11.59 -12.76 8.31
CA ARG A 37 11.18 -13.86 7.42
C ARG A 37 10.21 -13.42 6.31
N ILE A 38 9.30 -12.48 6.62
CA ILE A 38 8.32 -11.96 5.68
C ILE A 38 9.01 -11.00 4.70
N LYS A 39 9.88 -10.11 5.21
CA LYS A 39 10.67 -9.20 4.37
C LYS A 39 11.50 -9.98 3.34
N SER A 40 12.17 -11.04 3.77
CA SER A 40 12.96 -11.89 2.87
C SER A 40 12.11 -12.63 1.85
N ALA A 41 10.92 -13.11 2.23
CA ALA A 41 10.00 -13.75 1.29
C ALA A 41 9.51 -12.76 0.22
N ILE A 42 9.09 -11.55 0.63
CA ILE A 42 8.65 -10.50 -0.31
C ILE A 42 9.79 -10.07 -1.23
N LEU A 43 11.00 -9.89 -0.71
CA LEU A 43 12.18 -9.57 -1.51
C LEU A 43 12.39 -10.61 -2.62
N ARG A 44 12.34 -11.90 -2.26
CA ARG A 44 12.50 -12.99 -3.22
C ARG A 44 11.40 -12.98 -4.28
N SER A 45 10.14 -12.82 -3.89
CA SER A 45 9.03 -12.73 -4.84
C SER A 45 9.17 -11.53 -5.80
N CYS A 46 9.60 -10.37 -5.32
CA CYS A 46 9.87 -9.22 -6.18
C CYS A 46 11.02 -9.47 -7.16
N ALA A 47 12.09 -10.13 -6.70
CA ALA A 47 13.22 -10.50 -7.55
C ALA A 47 12.82 -11.51 -8.63
N GLU A 48 12.03 -12.52 -8.27
CA GLU A 48 11.49 -13.51 -9.21
C GLU A 48 10.56 -12.87 -10.23
N PHE A 49 9.65 -11.98 -9.81
CA PHE A 49 8.81 -11.21 -10.73
C PHE A 49 9.63 -10.38 -11.72
N ALA A 50 10.66 -9.66 -11.24
CA ALA A 50 11.52 -8.88 -12.14
C ALA A 50 12.25 -9.75 -13.16
N ALA A 51 12.74 -10.91 -12.74
CA ALA A 51 13.49 -11.84 -13.60
C ALA A 51 12.59 -12.58 -14.60
N ILE A 52 11.43 -13.08 -14.18
CA ILE A 52 10.53 -13.89 -15.01
C ILE A 52 9.77 -13.00 -16.00
N ASP A 53 9.24 -11.85 -15.56
CA ASP A 53 8.42 -10.97 -16.39
C ASP A 53 9.26 -9.89 -17.10
N ASN A 54 10.59 -9.99 -17.00
CA ASN A 54 11.56 -9.04 -17.57
C ASN A 54 11.21 -7.58 -17.25
N ARG A 55 10.98 -7.28 -15.96
CA ARG A 55 10.61 -5.94 -15.48
C ARG A 55 11.82 -5.22 -14.91
N ALA A 56 11.88 -3.92 -15.18
CA ALA A 56 12.89 -3.04 -14.61
C ALA A 56 12.75 -2.95 -13.08
N PHE A 57 13.86 -2.83 -12.36
CA PHE A 57 13.87 -2.80 -10.89
C PHE A 57 13.12 -1.58 -10.33
N GLU A 58 13.13 -0.48 -11.08
CA GLU A 58 12.44 0.77 -10.81
C GLU A 58 10.92 0.57 -10.69
N THR A 59 10.36 -0.48 -11.31
CA THR A 59 8.95 -0.84 -11.19
C THR A 59 8.53 -0.99 -9.72
N MET A 60 9.41 -1.57 -8.88
CA MET A 60 9.16 -1.80 -7.46
C MET A 60 9.19 -0.51 -6.63
N ALA A 61 9.94 0.49 -7.11
CA ALA A 61 10.01 1.80 -6.49
C ALA A 61 8.81 2.68 -6.86
N GLY A 62 8.09 2.37 -7.94
CA GLY A 62 6.94 3.13 -8.42
C GLY A 62 5.76 3.13 -7.44
N ASP A 63 5.15 4.30 -7.25
CA ASP A 63 4.04 4.46 -6.31
C ASP A 63 2.78 3.70 -6.74
N GLY A 64 2.59 3.52 -8.05
CA GLY A 64 1.53 2.67 -8.59
C GLY A 64 1.65 1.23 -8.08
N PHE A 65 2.84 0.64 -8.15
CA PHE A 65 3.07 -0.72 -7.69
C PHE A 65 2.83 -0.87 -6.17
N LYS A 66 3.39 0.04 -5.36
CA LYS A 66 3.19 0.04 -3.90
C LYS A 66 1.71 0.16 -3.51
N SER A 67 0.98 1.06 -4.17
CA SER A 67 -0.46 1.25 -3.95
C SER A 67 -1.27 0.00 -4.28
N ARG A 68 -0.93 -0.70 -5.38
CA ARG A 68 -1.58 -1.98 -5.72
C ARG A 68 -1.27 -3.09 -4.72
N LEU A 69 -0.02 -3.21 -4.26
CA LEU A 69 0.32 -4.19 -3.21
C LEU A 69 -0.47 -3.93 -1.92
N GLN A 70 -0.65 -2.67 -1.53
CA GLN A 70 -1.47 -2.32 -0.38
C GLN A 70 -2.94 -2.74 -0.59
N GLN A 71 -3.50 -2.49 -1.79
CA GLN A 71 -4.86 -2.94 -2.12
C GLN A 71 -5.03 -4.46 -2.06
N VAL A 72 -4.05 -5.22 -2.57
CA VAL A 72 -4.07 -6.69 -2.49
C VAL A 72 -4.01 -7.16 -1.04
N PHE A 73 -3.15 -6.54 -0.22
CA PHE A 73 -3.06 -6.85 1.21
C PHE A 73 -4.39 -6.55 1.94
N ASP A 74 -5.00 -5.39 1.66
CA ASP A 74 -6.28 -5.01 2.24
C ASP A 74 -7.42 -5.94 1.82
N ALA A 75 -7.46 -6.34 0.54
CA ALA A 75 -8.41 -7.32 0.03
C ALA A 75 -8.22 -8.69 0.71
N GLY A 76 -6.97 -9.14 0.89
CA GLY A 76 -6.64 -10.37 1.61
C GLY A 76 -7.15 -10.34 3.06
N ARG A 77 -7.03 -9.19 3.74
CA ARG A 77 -7.56 -9.01 5.10
C ARG A 77 -9.08 -9.14 5.16
N VAL A 78 -9.80 -8.67 4.13
CA VAL A 78 -11.28 -8.75 4.06
C VAL A 78 -11.74 -10.18 3.79
N LEU A 79 -11.07 -10.87 2.86
CA LEU A 79 -11.48 -12.23 2.45
C LEU A 79 -11.22 -13.29 3.53
N ASN A 80 -10.28 -13.05 4.46
CA ASN A 80 -9.96 -13.90 5.60
C ASN A 80 -9.85 -15.41 5.26
N THR A 81 -9.28 -15.72 4.09
CA THR A 81 -9.07 -17.08 3.60
C THR A 81 -7.58 -17.42 3.59
N SER A 82 -7.26 -18.67 3.90
CA SER A 82 -5.88 -19.20 3.82
C SER A 82 -5.42 -19.46 2.39
N SER A 83 -6.36 -19.56 1.45
CA SER A 83 -6.07 -19.76 0.02
C SER A 83 -7.03 -18.96 -0.83
N LEU A 84 -6.47 -18.21 -1.77
CA LEU A 84 -7.20 -17.47 -2.78
C LEU A 84 -6.74 -17.98 -4.15
N ASP A 85 -7.70 -18.27 -5.03
CA ASP A 85 -7.39 -18.48 -6.44
C ASP A 85 -7.03 -17.14 -7.07
N VAL A 86 -5.75 -16.94 -7.35
CA VAL A 86 -5.21 -15.67 -7.88
C VAL A 86 -5.68 -15.45 -9.31
N GLU A 87 -5.86 -16.52 -10.10
CA GLU A 87 -6.32 -16.42 -11.50
C GLU A 87 -7.75 -15.92 -11.57
N ALA A 88 -8.60 -16.31 -10.60
CA ALA A 88 -9.96 -15.79 -10.50
C ALA A 88 -10.00 -14.32 -10.05
N LEU A 89 -8.98 -13.83 -9.34
CA LEU A 89 -8.90 -12.45 -8.88
C LEU A 89 -8.40 -11.50 -9.97
N ILE A 90 -7.40 -11.93 -10.74
CA ILE A 90 -6.74 -11.07 -11.73
C ILE A 90 -7.58 -11.04 -13.01
N PRO A 91 -8.09 -9.86 -13.42
CA PRO A 91 -8.86 -9.76 -14.64
C PRO A 91 -7.97 -9.99 -15.87
N HIS A 92 -8.56 -10.61 -16.90
CA HIS A 92 -7.91 -10.82 -18.18
C HIS A 92 -7.34 -9.49 -18.75
N PRO A 93 -6.18 -9.48 -19.43
CA PRO A 93 -5.56 -8.26 -19.97
C PRO A 93 -6.50 -7.39 -20.82
N THR A 94 -7.40 -8.00 -21.58
CA THR A 94 -8.43 -7.27 -22.36
C THR A 94 -9.38 -6.47 -21.48
N THR A 95 -9.75 -6.99 -20.30
CA THR A 95 -10.59 -6.28 -19.33
C THR A 95 -9.85 -5.09 -18.75
N ILE A 96 -8.56 -5.27 -18.42
CA ILE A 96 -7.69 -4.18 -17.96
C ILE A 96 -7.58 -3.09 -19.03
N SER A 97 -7.32 -3.47 -20.29
CA SER A 97 -7.22 -2.52 -21.41
C SER A 97 -8.50 -1.69 -21.57
N ARG A 98 -9.68 -2.32 -21.51
CA ARG A 98 -10.97 -1.61 -21.56
C ARG A 98 -11.14 -0.64 -20.39
N ASP A 99 -10.71 -1.03 -19.20
CA ASP A 99 -10.82 -0.18 -18.01
C ASP A 99 -9.85 1.00 -18.06
N ILE A 100 -8.64 0.80 -18.59
CA ILE A 100 -7.69 1.89 -18.86
C ILE A 100 -8.30 2.93 -19.80
N SER A 101 -8.97 2.50 -20.88
CA SER A 101 -9.65 3.44 -21.79
C SER A 101 -10.72 4.26 -21.06
N ARG A 102 -11.49 3.63 -20.16
CA ARG A 102 -12.49 4.34 -19.35
C ARG A 102 -11.86 5.36 -18.41
N ILE A 103 -10.77 4.99 -17.73
CA ILE A 103 -10.03 5.91 -16.85
C ILE A 103 -9.46 7.07 -17.66
N TYR A 104 -8.90 6.79 -18.84
CA TYR A 104 -8.40 7.80 -19.76
C TYR A 104 -9.50 8.80 -20.14
N ASP A 105 -10.70 8.34 -20.49
CA ASP A 105 -11.82 9.22 -20.85
C ASP A 105 -12.29 10.10 -19.68
N ILE A 106 -12.19 9.62 -18.44
CA ILE A 106 -12.49 10.41 -17.24
C ILE A 106 -11.45 11.51 -17.07
N VAL A 107 -10.16 11.15 -17.07
CA VAL A 107 -9.06 12.10 -16.88
C VAL A 107 -9.02 13.12 -18.02
N LYS A 108 -9.23 12.68 -19.27
CA LYS A 108 -9.29 13.56 -20.43
C LYS A 108 -10.39 14.61 -20.31
N ARG A 109 -11.60 14.23 -19.86
CA ARG A 109 -12.69 15.19 -19.63
C ARG A 109 -12.33 16.22 -18.57
N GLN A 110 -11.77 15.78 -17.45
CA GLN A 110 -11.29 16.69 -16.39
C GLN A 110 -10.22 17.66 -16.91
N LEU A 111 -9.31 17.17 -17.76
CA LEU A 111 -8.27 18.01 -18.34
C LEU A 111 -8.84 19.05 -19.33
N ILE A 112 -9.81 18.66 -20.16
CA ILE A 112 -10.49 19.57 -21.09
C ILE A 112 -11.20 20.68 -20.30
N GLU A 113 -11.97 20.32 -19.27
CA GLU A 113 -12.64 21.30 -18.40
C GLU A 113 -11.66 22.25 -17.70
N LEU A 114 -10.46 21.77 -17.38
CA LEU A 114 -9.40 22.61 -16.83
C LEU A 114 -8.83 23.56 -17.90
N CYS A 115 -8.52 23.05 -19.09
CA CYS A 115 -7.99 23.83 -20.20
C CYS A 115 -8.96 24.92 -20.68
N GLU A 116 -10.27 24.65 -20.70
CA GLU A 116 -11.31 25.64 -21.06
C GLU A 116 -11.35 26.83 -20.08
N LYS A 117 -10.87 26.64 -18.85
CA LYS A 117 -10.80 27.69 -17.82
C LYS A 117 -9.47 28.44 -17.81
N MET A 118 -8.50 28.04 -18.64
CA MET A 118 -7.19 28.67 -18.69
C MET A 118 -7.16 29.76 -19.76
N ASP A 119 -6.79 30.98 -19.37
CA ASP A 119 -6.68 32.13 -20.29
C ASP A 119 -5.49 32.01 -21.25
N SER A 120 -4.52 31.14 -20.94
CA SER A 120 -3.36 30.87 -21.78
C SER A 120 -2.79 29.49 -21.49
N PHE A 121 -2.23 28.87 -22.52
CA PHE A 121 -1.51 27.60 -22.42
C PHE A 121 -0.36 27.57 -23.42
N CYS A 122 0.62 26.70 -23.16
CA CYS A 122 1.72 26.41 -24.06
C CYS A 122 1.69 24.91 -24.41
N ILE A 123 1.90 24.59 -25.68
CA ILE A 123 2.03 23.21 -26.15
C ILE A 123 3.50 22.98 -26.52
N ILE A 124 4.14 22.05 -25.84
CA ILE A 124 5.48 21.56 -26.20
C ILE A 124 5.29 20.31 -27.04
N VAL A 125 5.76 20.35 -28.27
CA VAL A 125 5.72 19.20 -29.18
C VAL A 125 7.10 18.57 -29.21
N ASP A 126 7.22 17.38 -28.64
CA ASP A 126 8.43 16.57 -28.73
C ASP A 126 8.38 15.69 -29.99
N ARG A 127 9.43 15.71 -30.79
CA ARG A 127 9.58 14.93 -32.02
C ARG A 127 10.96 14.30 -32.04
N TRP A 128 11.00 12.98 -32.01
CA TRP A 128 12.21 12.21 -32.26
C TRP A 128 11.98 11.21 -33.39
N THR A 129 13.06 10.85 -34.09
CA THR A 129 13.05 9.78 -35.09
C THR A 129 13.62 8.53 -34.45
N GLU A 130 12.86 7.44 -34.48
CA GLU A 130 13.33 6.15 -34.00
C GLU A 130 13.86 5.33 -35.19
N HIS A 131 15.14 4.96 -35.14
CA HIS A 131 15.76 4.14 -36.17
C HIS A 131 15.56 2.67 -35.81
N TYR A 132 14.74 1.96 -36.58
CA TYR A 132 14.61 0.51 -36.45
C TYR A 132 15.89 -0.17 -36.93
N THR A 133 16.54 -0.94 -36.05
CA THR A 133 17.62 -1.90 -36.38
C THR A 133 17.07 -3.30 -36.53
#